data_AF-A0A519IEN8-F1
#
_entry.id   AF-A0A519IEN8-F1
#
_cell.length_a   1.000
_cell.length_b   1.000
_cell.length_c   1.000
_cell.angle_alpha   90.00
_cell.angle_beta   90.00
_cell.angle_gamma   90.00
#
_symmetry.space_group_name_H-M   'P 1'
#
loop_
_entity.id
_entity.type
_entity.pdbx_description
1 polymer ?
#
loop_
_entity_poly.entity_id
_entity_poly.type
_entity_poly.pdbx_seq_one_letter_code
_entity_poly.pdbx_strand_id
1 'polypeptide(L)'
;MTSIDQRRSPRVEFFLVPEEHEQLPAWVTKPDGLGNVRGGVVVNLSEAGLQVLASSEPPLDAQHYELRLLLGEDDGVPLFSADVRRIWSRPISELVQLSGFEFETPNSEAEEFLLAQTAQITARQWVRCMLAERAPVLS
;
A
#
# COMPACT_ATOMS: atom_id res chain seq x y z
N MET A 1 19.80 -19.05 10.17
CA MET A 1 20.25 -17.67 10.43
C MET A 1 19.02 -16.78 10.39
N THR A 2 18.53 -16.37 11.55
CA THR A 2 17.46 -15.37 11.64
C THR A 2 18.05 -14.03 11.19
N SER A 3 17.58 -13.53 10.06
CA SER A 3 17.91 -12.18 9.60
C SER A 3 17.49 -11.22 10.72
N ILE A 4 18.45 -10.45 11.26
CA ILE A 4 18.16 -9.39 12.21
C ILE A 4 17.29 -8.38 11.45
N ASP A 5 16.08 -8.13 11.94
CA ASP A 5 15.18 -7.14 11.38
C ASP A 5 15.86 -5.76 11.40
N GLN A 6 16.21 -5.22 10.23
CA GLN A 6 16.91 -3.93 10.06
C GLN A 6 15.94 -2.76 9.81
N ARG A 7 14.66 -2.92 10.14
CA ARG A 7 13.66 -1.86 9.96
C ARG A 7 14.04 -0.62 10.79
N ARG A 8 13.96 0.54 10.13
CA ARG A 8 14.29 1.85 10.73
C ARG A 8 13.06 2.55 11.34
N SER A 9 11.86 2.13 10.96
CA SER A 9 10.60 2.75 11.40
C SER A 9 9.59 1.68 11.85
N PRO A 10 8.85 1.92 12.95
CA PRO A 10 7.77 1.05 13.38
C PRO A 10 6.64 1.04 12.34
N ARG A 11 5.91 -0.08 12.24
CA ARG A 11 4.80 -0.25 11.29
C ARG A 11 3.50 -0.52 12.01
N VAL A 12 2.45 0.10 11.51
CA VAL A 12 1.07 -0.25 11.86
C VAL A 12 0.60 -1.30 10.85
N GLU A 13 0.23 -2.48 11.35
CA GLU A 13 -0.31 -3.58 10.55
C GLU A 13 -1.81 -3.42 10.41
N PHE A 14 -2.33 -3.42 9.19
CA PHE A 14 -3.78 -3.39 8.92
C PHE A 14 -4.37 -4.79 8.83
N PHE A 15 -3.51 -5.80 8.69
CA PHE A 15 -3.89 -7.20 8.60
C PHE A 15 -3.39 -7.97 9.83
N LEU A 16 -4.29 -8.29 10.74
CA LEU A 16 -4.10 -9.43 11.63
C LEU A 16 -4.93 -10.56 11.03
N VAL A 17 -4.37 -11.29 10.08
CA VAL A 17 -4.97 -12.55 9.61
C VAL A 17 -4.67 -13.58 10.70
N PRO A 18 -5.66 -14.12 11.43
CA PRO A 18 -5.43 -15.26 12.30
C PRO A 18 -4.85 -16.40 11.45
N GLU A 19 -3.83 -17.10 11.95
CA GLU A 19 -3.13 -18.16 11.21
C GLU A 19 -4.06 -19.31 10.77
N GLU A 20 -5.26 -19.40 11.35
CA GLU A 20 -6.25 -20.43 11.08
C GLU A 20 -7.33 -19.91 10.12
N HIS A 21 -7.04 -20.04 8.83
CA HIS A 21 -8.03 -20.08 7.74
C HIS A 21 -8.91 -18.84 7.57
N GLU A 22 -8.58 -17.97 6.61
CA GLU A 22 -9.59 -17.43 5.69
C GLU A 22 -8.91 -16.65 4.57
N GLN A 23 -9.25 -17.02 3.32
CA GLN A 23 -8.99 -16.15 2.17
C GLN A 23 -9.83 -14.90 2.35
N LEU A 24 -9.18 -13.73 2.29
CA LEU A 24 -9.87 -12.46 2.40
C LEU A 24 -10.06 -11.85 0.99
N PRO A 25 -11.26 -11.93 0.40
CA PRO A 25 -11.53 -11.30 -0.88
C PRO A 25 -11.72 -9.79 -0.69
N ALA A 26 -10.63 -9.03 -0.79
CA ALA A 26 -10.70 -7.58 -0.86
C ALA A 26 -10.85 -7.15 -2.33
N TRP A 27 -12.01 -6.63 -2.69
CA TRP A 27 -12.24 -6.02 -3.99
C TRP A 27 -11.85 -4.54 -3.91
N VAL A 28 -10.84 -4.13 -4.69
CA VAL A 28 -10.51 -2.71 -4.87
C VAL A 28 -11.18 -2.24 -6.14
N THR A 29 -12.31 -1.57 -5.99
CA THR A 29 -12.99 -0.84 -7.06
C THR A 29 -12.17 0.38 -7.44
N LYS A 30 -11.82 0.49 -8.73
CA LYS A 30 -11.20 1.71 -9.25
C LYS A 30 -12.30 2.73 -9.55
N PRO A 31 -12.16 3.99 -9.14
CA PRO A 31 -13.00 5.08 -9.63
C PRO A 31 -12.96 5.15 -11.16
N ASP A 32 -14.07 5.56 -11.77
CA ASP A 32 -14.18 5.73 -13.22
C ASP A 32 -13.08 6.68 -13.76
N GLY A 33 -12.47 6.32 -14.89
CA GLY A 33 -11.39 7.10 -15.52
C GLY A 33 -9.96 6.76 -15.06
N LEU A 34 -9.77 5.85 -14.10
CA LEU A 34 -8.45 5.41 -13.62
C LEU A 34 -8.03 4.03 -14.17
N GLY A 35 -8.34 3.72 -15.43
CA GLY A 35 -8.12 2.41 -16.04
C GLY A 35 -6.68 1.87 -15.88
N ASN A 36 -5.70 2.76 -15.99
CA ASN A 36 -4.26 2.43 -15.93
C ASN A 36 -3.67 2.41 -14.50
N VAL A 37 -4.47 2.70 -13.48
CA VAL A 37 -4.02 2.74 -12.08
C VAL A 37 -4.20 1.37 -11.43
N ARG A 38 -3.25 0.89 -10.65
CA ARG A 38 -3.33 -0.42 -9.99
C ARG A 38 -3.97 -0.31 -8.61
N GLY A 39 -5.07 -1.02 -8.41
CA GLY A 39 -5.70 -1.17 -7.09
C GLY A 39 -4.93 -2.17 -6.22
N GLY A 40 -4.82 -1.88 -4.93
CA GLY A 40 -4.19 -2.76 -3.95
C GLY A 40 -4.70 -2.51 -2.54
N VAL A 41 -4.28 -3.37 -1.62
CA VAL A 41 -4.60 -3.28 -0.20
C VAL A 41 -3.32 -3.07 0.59
N VAL A 42 -3.31 -2.09 1.48
CA VAL A 42 -2.14 -1.77 2.29
C VAL A 42 -2.05 -2.76 3.45
N VAL A 43 -0.99 -3.57 3.44
CA VAL A 43 -0.72 -4.57 4.48
C VAL A 43 -0.26 -3.92 5.77
N ASN A 44 0.70 -3.00 5.63
CA ASN A 44 1.18 -2.18 6.72
C ASN A 44 1.73 -0.85 6.21
N LEU A 45 1.82 0.12 7.12
CA LEU A 45 2.31 1.46 6.86
C LEU A 45 3.19 1.92 8.01
N SER A 46 4.25 2.61 7.66
CA SER A 46 5.13 3.39 8.53
C SER A 46 5.33 4.76 7.93
N GLU A 47 5.93 5.67 8.67
CA GLU A 47 6.35 6.99 8.18
C GLU A 47 7.33 6.93 6.99
N ALA A 48 8.09 5.83 6.85
CA ALA A 48 9.08 5.66 5.78
C ALA A 48 8.55 4.89 4.56
N GLY A 49 7.40 4.26 4.63
CA GLY A 49 6.90 3.43 3.55
C GLY A 49 5.87 2.39 3.98
N LEU A 50 5.53 1.51 3.04
CA LEU A 50 4.38 0.61 3.16
C LEU A 50 4.57 -0.73 2.44
N GLN A 51 3.69 -1.68 2.73
CA GLN A 51 3.52 -2.90 1.96
C GLN A 51 2.14 -2.92 1.33
N VAL A 52 2.07 -3.32 0.06
CA VAL A 52 0.82 -3.41 -0.70
C VAL A 52 0.67 -4.80 -1.29
N LEU A 53 -0.50 -5.39 -1.08
CA LEU A 53 -0.95 -6.59 -1.75
C LEU A 53 -1.80 -6.18 -2.96
N ALA A 54 -1.42 -6.66 -4.14
CA ALA A 54 -2.12 -6.34 -5.39
C ALA A 54 -2.22 -7.59 -6.26
N SER A 55 -3.08 -7.55 -7.27
CA SER A 55 -3.10 -8.62 -8.27
C SER A 55 -1.71 -8.77 -8.92
N SER A 56 -1.38 -9.97 -9.36
CA SER A 56 -0.18 -10.29 -10.13
C SER A 56 -0.28 -9.88 -11.60
N GLU A 57 -1.49 -9.70 -12.14
CA GLU A 57 -1.73 -9.42 -13.57
C GLU A 57 -2.54 -8.13 -13.81
N PRO A 58 -2.01 -7.14 -14.56
CA PRO A 58 -0.61 -7.06 -15.02
C PRO A 58 0.38 -6.94 -13.84
N PRO A 59 1.64 -7.38 -14.02
CA PRO A 59 2.67 -7.20 -13.01
C PRO A 59 2.90 -5.70 -12.75
N LEU A 60 3.35 -5.39 -11.54
CA LEU A 60 3.87 -4.06 -11.26
C LEU A 60 5.26 -4.06 -11.88
N ASP A 61 5.53 -3.29 -12.93
CA ASP A 61 6.84 -3.31 -13.61
C ASP A 61 7.62 -2.03 -13.39
N ALA A 62 6.94 -0.89 -13.23
CA ALA A 62 7.58 0.37 -12.89
C ALA A 62 8.27 0.31 -11.51
N GLN A 63 9.25 1.20 -11.33
CA GLN A 63 9.94 1.39 -10.05
C GLN A 63 9.32 2.52 -9.23
N HIS A 64 8.69 3.51 -9.89
CA HIS A 64 8.14 4.72 -9.27
C HIS A 64 6.64 4.80 -9.49
N TYR A 65 5.91 5.15 -8.44
CA TYR A 65 4.45 5.26 -8.47
C TYR A 65 3.98 6.45 -7.65
N GLU A 66 2.86 7.03 -8.07
CA GLU A 66 2.01 7.82 -7.18
C GLU A 66 1.10 6.84 -6.44
N LEU A 67 1.27 6.76 -5.12
CA LEU A 67 0.36 6.08 -4.21
C LEU A 67 -0.76 7.03 -3.82
N ARG A 68 -2.00 6.54 -3.80
CA ARG A 68 -3.15 7.21 -3.18
C ARG A 68 -3.85 6.26 -2.22
N LEU A 69 -4.08 6.67 -0.97
CA LEU A 69 -4.81 5.88 0.02
C LEU A 69 -6.28 6.27 0.07
N LEU A 70 -7.13 5.24 0.15
CA LEU A 70 -8.59 5.32 0.23
C LEU A 70 -9.04 4.62 1.53
N LEU A 71 -9.79 5.33 2.39
CA LEU A 71 -10.49 4.72 3.53
C LEU A 71 -12.01 4.77 3.30
N GLY A 72 -12.72 3.71 3.69
CA GLY A 72 -14.18 3.72 3.74
C GLY A 72 -14.88 3.41 2.42
N GLU A 73 -16.16 3.78 2.31
CA GLU A 73 -17.06 3.45 1.19
C GLU A 73 -17.12 4.55 0.10
N ASP A 74 -16.62 5.75 0.40
CA ASP A 74 -16.67 6.90 -0.51
C ASP A 74 -15.37 6.96 -1.34
N ASP A 75 -15.26 6.04 -2.30
CA ASP A 75 -14.08 5.73 -3.12
C ASP A 75 -13.52 6.91 -3.95
N GLY A 76 -14.19 8.05 -3.96
CA GLY A 76 -13.92 9.17 -4.85
C GLY A 76 -12.81 10.13 -4.43
N VAL A 77 -12.43 10.17 -3.14
CA VAL A 77 -11.47 11.17 -2.63
C VAL A 77 -10.29 10.50 -1.91
N PRO A 78 -9.05 10.64 -2.42
CA PRO A 78 -7.87 10.14 -1.72
C PRO A 78 -7.62 10.95 -0.46
N LEU A 79 -7.37 10.24 0.65
CA LEU A 79 -7.08 10.87 1.94
C LEU A 79 -5.61 11.25 2.08
N PHE A 80 -4.75 10.57 1.35
CA PHE A 80 -3.32 10.79 1.34
C PHE A 80 -2.79 10.37 -0.02
N SER A 81 -1.86 11.14 -0.57
CA SER A 81 -1.11 10.77 -1.77
C SER A 81 0.38 11.01 -1.57
N ALA A 82 1.22 10.12 -2.10
CA ALA A 82 2.67 10.28 -2.06
C ALA A 82 3.34 9.57 -3.23
N ASP A 83 4.47 10.11 -3.66
CA ASP A 83 5.36 9.39 -4.58
C ASP A 83 6.15 8.32 -3.80
N VAL A 84 6.14 7.11 -4.32
CA VAL A 84 6.75 5.94 -3.71
C VAL A 84 7.63 5.19 -4.70
N ARG A 85 8.74 4.67 -4.18
CA ARG A 85 9.65 3.80 -4.89
C ARG A 85 9.47 2.37 -4.45
N ARG A 86 9.27 1.47 -5.39
CA ARG A 86 9.22 0.04 -5.12
C ARG A 86 10.63 -0.49 -4.83
N ILE A 87 10.78 -1.13 -3.67
CA ILE A 87 12.05 -1.68 -3.18
C ILE A 87 12.16 -3.17 -3.45
N TRP A 88 11.04 -3.89 -3.34
CA TRP A 88 10.97 -5.31 -3.63
C TRP A 88 9.55 -5.70 -4.04
N SER A 89 9.44 -6.82 -4.76
CA SER A 89 8.18 -7.52 -5.01
C SER A 89 8.41 -9.01 -4.86
N ARG A 90 7.40 -9.73 -4.35
CA ARG A 90 7.38 -11.19 -4.31
C ARG A 90 5.98 -11.70 -4.69
N PRO A 91 5.88 -12.74 -5.53
CA PRO A 91 4.61 -13.43 -5.72
C PRO A 91 4.21 -14.12 -4.41
N ILE A 92 2.93 -14.01 -4.04
CA ILE A 92 2.33 -14.78 -2.93
C ILE A 92 1.55 -15.97 -3.48
N SER A 93 0.93 -15.79 -4.64
CA SER A 93 0.30 -16.84 -5.46
C SER A 93 0.36 -16.44 -6.93
N GLU A 94 -0.19 -17.26 -7.82
CA GLU A 94 -0.34 -16.91 -9.24
C GLU A 94 -1.24 -15.69 -9.46
N LEU A 95 -2.12 -15.37 -8.50
CA LEU A 95 -3.11 -14.27 -8.62
C LEU A 95 -2.69 -12.98 -7.92
N VAL A 96 -1.71 -13.06 -7.01
CA VAL A 96 -1.40 -11.99 -6.05
C VAL A 96 0.10 -11.84 -5.84
N GLN A 97 0.56 -10.59 -5.84
CA GLN A 97 1.91 -10.21 -5.44
C GLN A 97 1.88 -9.28 -4.23
N LEU A 98 2.90 -9.39 -3.38
CA LEU A 98 3.19 -8.46 -2.30
C LEU A 98 4.38 -7.61 -2.69
N SER A 99 4.25 -6.29 -2.58
CA SER A 99 5.32 -5.34 -2.89
C SER A 99 5.59 -4.42 -1.72
N GLY A 100 6.87 -4.12 -1.50
CA GLY A 100 7.33 -3.14 -0.51
C GLY A 100 7.73 -1.83 -1.18
N PHE A 101 7.28 -0.72 -0.60
CA PHE A 101 7.50 0.62 -1.11
C PHE A 101 8.11 1.52 -0.04
N GLU A 102 8.96 2.44 -0.48
CA GLU A 102 9.55 3.53 0.33
C GLU A 102 9.02 4.87 -0.18
N PHE A 103 8.73 5.82 0.71
CA PHE A 103 8.35 7.17 0.31
C PHE A 103 9.56 7.92 -0.25
N GLU A 104 9.39 8.61 -1.37
CA GLU A 104 10.49 9.33 -2.02
C GLU A 104 10.75 10.70 -1.38
N THR A 105 9.72 11.31 -0.79
CA THR A 105 9.84 12.58 -0.08
C THR A 105 10.03 12.36 1.42
N PRO A 106 11.08 12.94 2.04
CA PRO A 106 11.14 13.03 3.49
C PRO A 106 9.94 13.86 4.00
N ASN A 107 9.36 13.48 5.13
CA ASN A 107 8.12 14.03 5.68
C ASN A 107 6.89 13.82 4.79
N SER A 108 6.71 12.61 4.26
CA SER A 108 5.40 12.25 3.72
C SER A 108 4.32 12.50 4.78
N GLU A 109 3.14 12.97 4.38
CA GLU A 109 1.97 13.14 5.27
C GLU A 109 1.50 11.79 5.87
N ALA A 110 2.21 10.68 5.65
CA ALA A 110 1.95 9.39 6.25
C ALA A 110 2.01 9.43 7.79
N GLU A 111 2.90 10.22 8.39
CA GLU A 111 2.95 10.37 9.85
C GLU A 111 1.65 11.02 10.37
N GLU A 112 1.26 12.14 9.78
CA GLU A 112 0.01 12.84 10.11
C GLU A 112 -1.22 11.97 9.85
N PHE A 113 -1.23 11.20 8.74
CA PHE A 113 -2.26 10.23 8.43
C PHE A 113 -2.35 9.14 9.50
N LEU A 114 -1.22 8.54 9.90
CA LEU A 114 -1.17 7.50 10.93
C LEU A 114 -1.73 8.04 12.25
N LEU A 115 -1.34 9.26 12.64
CA LEU A 115 -1.83 9.92 13.86
C LEU A 115 -3.33 10.21 13.80
N ALA A 116 -3.81 10.81 12.70
CA ALA A 116 -5.21 11.20 12.54
C ALA A 116 -6.15 9.99 12.43
N GLN A 117 -5.70 8.91 11.78
CA GLN A 117 -6.52 7.75 11.48
C GLN A 117 -6.33 6.60 12.45
N THR A 118 -5.50 6.75 13.51
CA THR A 118 -5.26 5.70 14.51
C THR A 118 -6.58 5.08 15.04
N ALA A 119 -7.63 5.88 15.23
CA ALA A 119 -8.94 5.41 15.70
C ALA A 119 -9.71 4.55 14.68
N GLN A 120 -9.62 4.87 13.37
CA GLN A 120 -10.27 4.08 12.31
C GLN A 120 -9.46 2.82 11.97
N ILE A 121 -8.13 2.94 12.02
CA ILE A 121 -7.20 1.84 11.82
C ILE A 121 -7.35 0.78 12.92
N THR A 122 -7.51 1.21 14.18
CA THR A 122 -7.78 0.31 15.31
C THR A 122 -9.14 -0.37 15.24
N ALA A 123 -10.10 0.19 14.48
CA ALA A 123 -11.36 -0.46 14.14
C ALA A 123 -11.25 -1.52 13.02
N ARG A 124 -10.02 -1.87 12.58
CA ARG A 124 -9.73 -2.90 11.56
C ARG A 124 -10.37 -2.63 10.20
N GLN A 125 -10.54 -1.35 9.85
CA GLN A 125 -11.01 -0.98 8.53
C GLN A 125 -9.87 -1.09 7.51
N TRP A 126 -10.22 -1.63 6.34
CA TRP A 126 -9.32 -1.87 5.23
C TRP A 126 -8.77 -0.55 4.69
N VAL A 127 -7.45 -0.45 4.59
CA VAL A 127 -6.81 0.65 3.87
C VAL A 127 -6.54 0.18 2.45
N ARG A 128 -7.31 0.73 1.51
CA ARG A 128 -7.13 0.46 0.08
C ARG A 128 -6.19 1.50 -0.49
N CYS A 129 -5.56 1.14 -1.60
CA CYS A 129 -4.72 2.08 -2.31
C CYS A 129 -4.84 1.94 -3.82
N MET A 130 -4.41 3.01 -4.48
CA MET A 130 -4.22 3.11 -5.90
C MET A 130 -2.77 3.44 -6.19
N LEU A 131 -2.17 2.77 -7.17
CA LEU A 131 -0.78 2.96 -7.61
C LEU A 131 -0.82 3.37 -9.09
N ALA A 132 -0.46 4.61 -9.38
CA ALA A 132 -0.32 5.09 -10.75
C ALA A 132 1.17 5.15 -11.11
N GLU A 133 1.58 4.54 -12.23
CA GLU A 133 2.98 4.58 -12.65
C GLU A 133 3.44 6.02 -12.88
N ARG A 134 4.63 6.34 -12.39
CA ARG A 134 5.32 7.60 -12.62
C ARG A 134 6.50 7.35 -13.55
N ALA A 135 6.72 8.26 -14.50
CA ALA A 135 7.99 8.33 -15.18
C ALA A 135 9.08 8.65 -14.15
N PRO A 136 10.28 8.04 -14.23
CA PRO A 136 11.38 8.41 -13.36
C PRO A 136 11.67 9.91 -13.53
N VAL A 137 11.73 10.64 -12.42
CA VAL A 137 12.18 12.03 -12.45
C VAL A 137 13.66 11.99 -12.81
N LEU A 138 13.99 12.45 -14.02
CA LEU A 138 15.37 12.65 -14.45
C LEU A 138 15.95 13.79 -13.59
N SER A 139 16.70 13.43 -12.55
CA SER A 139 17.53 14.34 -11.75
C SER A 139 18.88 14.58 -12.41
#